data_AF-A0A6G3DGD4-F1
#
_entry.id   AF-A0A6G3DGD4-F1
#
_cell.length_a   1.000
_cell.length_b   1.000
_cell.length_c   1.000
_cell.angle_alpha   90.00
_cell.angle_beta   90.00
_cell.angle_gamma   90.00
#
_symmetry.space_group_name_H-M   'P 1'
#
loop_
_entity.id
_entity.type
_entity.pdbx_description
1 polymer ?
#
loop_
_entity_poly.entity_id
_entity_poly.type
_entity_poly.pdbx_seq_one_letter_code
_entity_poly.pdbx_strand_id
1 'polypeptide(L)'
;PGRPALWREIDRPEQQLLGIQYAGRVPEPHPMIVRNAGHWFWDATGAHEGDEIEDLVAGEADRYFPRTALPEHDERILLAHSPYPDVDGVRRHQETSLYRAPSGAWVFASGTFAWSPALDRPGHVDPRVQRATANLLDRICKRD
;
A
#
# COMPACT_ATOMS: atom_id res chain seq x y z
N PRO A 1 -31.28 14.52 -8.40
CA PRO A 1 -30.16 13.68 -7.90
C PRO A 1 -28.83 14.16 -8.51
N GLY A 2 -27.88 14.60 -7.68
CA GLY A 2 -26.59 15.13 -8.14
C GLY A 2 -25.70 14.02 -8.73
N ARG A 3 -24.87 14.37 -9.72
CA ARG A 3 -23.80 13.48 -10.21
C ARG A 3 -22.83 13.18 -9.05
N PRO A 4 -22.32 11.95 -8.94
CA PRO A 4 -21.23 11.67 -8.01
C PRO A 4 -20.00 12.53 -8.39
N ALA A 5 -19.24 12.94 -7.39
CA ALA A 5 -17.96 13.64 -7.54
C ALA A 5 -16.86 12.80 -6.88
N LEU A 6 -15.62 12.95 -7.34
CA LEU A 6 -14.48 12.32 -6.66
C LEU A 6 -14.18 13.07 -5.36
N TRP A 7 -13.75 12.36 -4.32
CA TRP A 7 -13.38 12.97 -3.04
C TRP A 7 -12.30 14.06 -3.20
N ARG A 8 -11.32 13.81 -4.06
CA ARG A 8 -10.25 14.77 -4.39
C ARG A 8 -10.72 16.04 -5.11
N GLU A 9 -11.91 16.04 -5.71
CA GLU A 9 -12.50 17.20 -6.39
C GLU A 9 -13.30 18.11 -5.42
N ILE A 10 -13.46 17.68 -4.17
CA ILE A 10 -14.13 18.43 -3.11
C ILE A 10 -13.20 18.66 -1.90
N ASP A 11 -11.91 18.89 -2.18
CA ASP A 11 -10.85 19.16 -1.20
C ASP A 11 -10.66 18.07 -0.13
N ARG A 12 -10.94 16.80 -0.50
CA ARG A 12 -10.77 15.64 0.38
C ARG A 12 -10.04 14.49 -0.33
N PRO A 13 -8.83 14.70 -0.85
CA PRO A 13 -8.11 13.63 -1.53
C PRO A 13 -7.90 12.45 -0.59
N GLU A 14 -8.04 11.23 -1.12
CA GLU A 14 -7.96 9.99 -0.34
C GLU A 14 -6.62 9.86 0.38
N GLN A 15 -5.55 10.40 -0.22
CA GLN A 15 -4.20 10.47 0.35
C GLN A 15 -4.16 11.20 1.69
N GLN A 16 -5.03 12.19 1.93
CA GLN A 16 -5.07 12.92 3.20
C GLN A 16 -5.57 12.04 4.36
N LEU A 17 -6.13 10.86 4.06
CA LEU A 17 -6.53 9.87 5.05
C LEU A 17 -5.70 8.59 4.99
N LEU A 18 -5.43 8.06 3.78
CA LEU A 18 -4.78 6.76 3.59
C LEU A 18 -3.26 6.85 3.39
N GLY A 19 -2.71 8.05 3.15
CA GLY A 19 -1.29 8.27 2.85
C GLY A 19 -0.90 8.01 1.38
N ILE A 20 -1.80 7.41 0.60
CA ILE A 20 -1.76 7.15 -0.85
C ILE A 20 -3.18 7.32 -1.43
N GLN A 21 -3.34 7.40 -2.75
CA GLN A 21 -4.64 7.54 -3.42
C GLN A 21 -4.69 6.81 -4.75
N TYR A 22 -5.91 6.54 -5.22
CA TYR A 22 -6.18 5.81 -6.46
C TYR A 22 -5.41 6.35 -7.67
N ALA A 23 -4.65 5.45 -8.30
CA ALA A 23 -3.86 5.71 -9.51
C ALA A 23 -4.44 5.05 -10.77
N GLY A 24 -5.38 4.12 -10.62
CA GLY A 24 -6.06 3.47 -11.74
C GLY A 24 -5.97 1.96 -11.71
N ARG A 25 -6.52 1.35 -12.76
CA ARG A 25 -6.49 -0.08 -13.01
C ARG A 25 -5.07 -0.55 -13.33
N VAL A 26 -4.78 -1.78 -12.92
CA VAL A 26 -3.56 -2.52 -13.28
C VAL A 26 -3.98 -3.56 -14.35
N PRO A 27 -3.61 -3.38 -15.63
CA PRO A 27 -4.11 -4.24 -16.71
C PRO A 27 -3.74 -5.71 -16.54
N GLU A 28 -2.47 -5.97 -16.19
CA GLU A 28 -1.91 -7.30 -15.92
C GLU A 28 -1.18 -7.25 -14.57
N PRO A 29 -1.15 -8.34 -13.79
CA PRO A 29 -0.39 -8.38 -12.53
C PRO A 29 1.08 -8.03 -12.72
N HIS A 30 1.66 -7.31 -11.77
CA HIS A 30 3.09 -6.95 -11.74
C HIS A 30 3.67 -7.25 -10.35
N PRO A 31 5.01 -7.42 -10.25
CA PRO A 31 5.64 -7.61 -8.95
C PRO A 31 5.49 -6.39 -8.05
N MET A 32 5.23 -6.62 -6.76
CA MET A 32 5.45 -5.60 -5.73
C MET A 32 6.92 -5.59 -5.34
N ILE A 33 7.57 -4.43 -5.37
CA ILE A 33 8.98 -4.29 -5.00
C ILE A 33 9.07 -3.80 -3.55
N VAL A 34 9.67 -4.62 -2.69
CA VAL A 34 9.88 -4.31 -1.28
C VAL A 34 10.81 -3.11 -1.10
N ARG A 35 10.38 -2.16 -0.27
CA ARG A 35 11.14 -0.96 0.11
C ARG A 35 11.20 -0.79 1.62
N ASN A 36 12.27 -0.15 2.07
CA ASN A 36 12.57 0.05 3.48
C ASN A 36 12.55 -1.28 4.26
N ALA A 37 13.22 -2.31 3.71
CA ALA A 37 13.19 -3.67 4.26
C ALA A 37 13.69 -3.80 5.71
N GLY A 38 14.44 -2.81 6.22
CA GLY A 38 14.84 -2.74 7.63
C GLY A 38 13.76 -2.23 8.59
N HIS A 39 12.58 -1.85 8.10
CA HIS A 39 11.46 -1.42 8.92
C HIS A 39 10.75 -2.63 9.55
N TRP A 40 10.28 -2.50 10.80
CA TRP A 40 9.69 -3.60 11.57
C TRP A 40 8.53 -4.33 10.89
N PHE A 41 7.87 -3.66 9.96
CA PHE A 41 6.81 -4.26 9.15
C PHE A 41 7.31 -5.50 8.38
N TRP A 42 8.55 -5.47 7.89
CA TRP A 42 9.18 -6.54 7.14
C TRP A 42 9.96 -7.55 8.01
N ASP A 43 10.00 -7.36 9.33
CA ASP A 43 10.76 -8.23 10.24
C ASP A 43 10.35 -9.70 10.13
N ALA A 44 11.34 -10.59 10.07
CA ALA A 44 11.14 -12.05 9.97
C ALA A 44 10.27 -12.52 8.79
N THR A 45 10.00 -11.66 7.80
CA THR A 45 9.32 -12.05 6.55
C THR A 45 10.27 -12.82 5.63
N GLY A 46 11.58 -12.58 5.75
CA GLY A 46 12.59 -13.05 4.79
C GLY A 46 12.73 -12.14 3.56
N ALA A 47 11.98 -11.03 3.49
CA ALA A 47 12.11 -10.05 2.42
C ALA A 47 13.33 -9.14 2.61
N HIS A 48 13.97 -8.80 1.49
CA HIS A 48 15.10 -7.88 1.40
C HIS A 48 14.75 -6.66 0.56
N GLU A 49 15.57 -5.62 0.64
CA GLU A 49 15.38 -4.40 -0.14
C GLU A 49 15.46 -4.71 -1.63
N GLY A 50 14.41 -4.35 -2.37
CA GLY A 50 14.31 -4.62 -3.81
C GLY A 50 13.78 -6.02 -4.17
N ASP A 51 13.44 -6.87 -3.19
CA ASP A 51 12.80 -8.15 -3.49
C ASP A 51 11.47 -7.94 -4.21
N GLU A 52 11.24 -8.77 -5.20
CA GLU A 52 10.00 -8.82 -5.96
C GLU A 52 9.05 -9.87 -5.36
N ILE A 53 7.81 -9.46 -5.12
CA ILE A 53 6.69 -10.34 -4.78
C ILE A 53 5.78 -10.40 -6.01
N GLU A 54 5.91 -11.49 -6.76
CA GLU A 54 5.19 -11.73 -8.01
C GLU A 54 3.69 -11.53 -7.86
N ASP A 55 3.07 -11.01 -8.93
CA ASP A 55 1.62 -10.82 -9.08
C ASP A 55 0.92 -9.98 -7.99
N LEU A 56 1.67 -9.29 -7.12
CA LEU A 56 1.10 -8.61 -5.95
C LEU A 56 0.61 -7.18 -6.24
N VAL A 57 0.98 -6.58 -7.36
CA VAL A 57 0.33 -5.36 -7.88
C VAL A 57 -0.71 -5.80 -8.92
N ALA A 58 -1.99 -5.85 -8.54
CA ALA A 58 -3.03 -6.36 -9.44
C ALA A 58 -4.42 -5.77 -9.15
N GLY A 59 -5.26 -5.78 -10.19
CA GLY A 59 -6.61 -5.22 -10.18
C GLY A 59 -6.58 -3.70 -10.30
N GLU A 60 -6.18 -3.03 -9.22
CA GLU A 60 -6.03 -1.59 -9.12
C GLU A 60 -4.85 -1.24 -8.22
N ALA A 61 -4.30 -0.04 -8.41
CA ALA A 61 -3.19 0.45 -7.62
C ALA A 61 -3.45 1.85 -7.05
N ASP A 62 -2.98 2.05 -5.83
CA ASP A 62 -2.87 3.36 -5.21
C ASP A 62 -1.42 3.84 -5.24
N ARG A 63 -1.25 5.17 -5.30
CA ARG A 63 0.04 5.83 -5.42
C ARG A 63 0.17 7.00 -4.45
N TYR A 64 1.40 7.30 -4.07
CA TYR A 64 1.74 8.57 -3.42
C TYR A 64 1.90 9.70 -4.46
N PHE A 65 1.22 10.81 -4.23
CA PHE A 65 1.28 12.01 -5.06
C PHE A 65 1.98 13.13 -4.29
N PRO A 66 3.21 13.54 -4.70
CA PRO A 66 4.00 14.50 -3.95
C PRO A 66 3.39 15.90 -3.81
N ARG A 67 2.45 16.27 -4.70
CA ARG A 67 1.76 17.57 -4.68
C ARG A 67 0.40 17.54 -3.99
N THR A 68 0.02 16.39 -3.44
CA THR A 68 -1.19 16.24 -2.62
C THR A 68 -0.76 16.22 -1.16
N ALA A 69 -1.52 16.90 -0.29
CA ALA A 69 -1.25 16.90 1.14
C ALA A 69 -1.22 15.46 1.69
N LEU A 70 -0.33 15.23 2.66
CA LEU A 70 -0.27 14.00 3.45
C LEU A 70 -1.25 14.12 4.63
N PRO A 71 -1.64 13.00 5.26
CA PRO A 71 -2.33 13.04 6.55
C PRO A 71 -1.42 13.71 7.59
N GLU A 72 -2.00 14.26 8.66
CA GLU A 72 -1.19 14.56 9.86
C GLU A 72 -0.62 13.25 10.41
N HIS A 73 0.67 13.22 10.70
CA HIS A 73 1.38 12.03 11.13
C HIS A 73 2.61 12.38 11.98
N ASP A 74 2.92 11.51 12.94
CA ASP A 74 4.18 11.57 13.70
C ASP A 74 5.30 10.82 12.95
N GLU A 75 4.93 9.73 12.28
CA GLU A 75 5.82 8.92 11.45
C GLU A 75 5.08 8.39 10.23
N ARG A 76 5.80 8.26 9.11
CA ARG A 76 5.28 7.74 7.85
C ARG A 76 6.37 7.06 7.05
N ILE A 77 6.02 5.97 6.38
CA ILE A 77 6.92 5.22 5.50
C ILE A 77 6.18 4.63 4.30
N LEU A 78 6.88 4.51 3.17
CA LEU A 78 6.44 3.72 2.02
C LEU A 78 7.20 2.39 2.02
N LEU A 79 6.48 1.29 2.07
CA LEU A 79 7.01 -0.06 2.25
C LEU A 79 7.17 -0.81 0.92
N ALA A 80 6.63 -0.26 -0.17
CA ALA A 80 6.84 -0.73 -1.52
C ALA A 80 6.75 0.44 -2.50
N HIS A 81 7.47 0.33 -3.62
CA HIS A 81 7.43 1.28 -4.75
C HIS A 81 7.60 0.52 -6.06
N SER A 82 6.49 0.22 -6.72
CA SER A 82 6.42 -0.83 -7.74
C SER A 82 5.94 -0.25 -9.08
N PRO A 83 6.77 -0.25 -10.15
CA PRO A 83 6.37 0.28 -11.44
C PRO A 83 5.40 -0.68 -12.17
N TYR A 84 4.41 -0.13 -12.87
CA TYR A 84 3.53 -0.88 -13.77
C TYR A 84 3.04 0.02 -14.92
N PRO A 85 2.75 -0.50 -16.12
CA PRO A 85 2.05 0.23 -17.17
C PRO A 85 0.55 0.30 -16.86
N ASP A 86 -0.06 1.48 -16.95
CA ASP A 86 -1.52 1.62 -16.90
C ASP A 86 -2.20 1.20 -18.22
N VAL A 87 -3.52 1.37 -18.29
CA VAL A 87 -4.33 1.03 -19.47
C VAL A 87 -3.91 1.76 -20.75
N ASP A 88 -3.24 2.91 -20.63
CA ASP A 88 -2.74 3.70 -21.75
C ASP A 88 -1.25 3.41 -22.02
N GLY A 89 -0.67 2.42 -21.34
CA GLY A 89 0.75 2.07 -21.43
C GLY A 89 1.68 3.05 -20.71
N VAL A 90 1.15 4.01 -19.96
CA VAL A 90 1.95 4.99 -19.23
C VAL A 90 2.48 4.34 -17.96
N ARG A 91 3.79 4.48 -17.71
CA ARG A 91 4.39 4.00 -16.46
C ARG A 91 3.79 4.74 -15.26
N ARG A 92 3.12 3.98 -14.40
CA ARG A 92 2.65 4.36 -13.07
C ARG A 92 3.42 3.58 -12.02
N HIS A 93 3.11 3.87 -10.76
CA HIS A 93 3.70 3.20 -9.61
C HIS A 93 2.60 2.88 -8.61
N GLN A 94 2.68 1.70 -8.02
CA GLN A 94 1.94 1.33 -6.82
C GLN A 94 2.82 1.60 -5.60
N GLU A 95 2.21 2.02 -4.50
CA GLU A 95 2.88 2.20 -3.22
C GLU A 95 2.15 1.45 -2.10
N THR A 96 2.91 0.91 -1.15
CA THR A 96 2.36 0.43 0.14
C THR A 96 2.68 1.47 1.19
N SER A 97 1.68 2.02 1.86
CA SER A 97 1.84 3.13 2.81
C SER A 97 1.52 2.71 4.24
N LEU A 98 2.32 3.22 5.18
CA LEU A 98 2.06 3.10 6.61
C LEU A 98 2.37 4.43 7.28
N TYR A 99 1.47 4.91 8.14
CA TYR A 99 1.74 6.06 8.99
C TYR A 99 1.10 5.89 10.38
N ARG A 100 1.64 6.62 11.36
CA ARG A 100 1.04 6.77 12.69
C ARG A 100 0.47 8.18 12.82
N ALA A 101 -0.82 8.26 13.11
CA ALA A 101 -1.49 9.53 13.38
C ALA A 101 -1.06 10.08 14.75
N PRO A 102 -1.21 11.40 15.02
CA PRO A 102 -0.91 12.00 16.33
C PRO A 102 -1.66 11.39 17.51
N SER A 103 -2.78 10.69 17.25
CA SER A 103 -3.51 9.92 18.26
C SER A 103 -2.79 8.63 18.70
N GLY A 104 -1.70 8.26 18.02
CA GLY A 104 -1.00 7.00 18.16
C GLY A 104 -1.55 5.86 17.29
N ALA A 105 -2.66 6.07 16.56
CA ALA A 105 -3.26 5.07 15.69
C ALA A 105 -2.41 4.81 14.42
N TRP A 106 -2.30 3.55 14.03
CA TRP A 106 -1.66 3.16 12.77
C TRP A 106 -2.67 3.09 11.63
N VAL A 107 -2.28 3.59 10.46
CA VAL A 107 -3.04 3.47 9.22
C VAL A 107 -2.15 2.85 8.16
N PHE A 108 -2.55 1.67 7.71
CA PHE A 108 -1.89 0.88 6.67
C PHE A 108 -2.77 0.84 5.41
N ALA A 109 -2.14 1.03 4.25
CA ALA A 109 -2.77 0.84 2.95
C ALA A 109 -1.82 0.02 2.05
N SER A 110 -2.26 -1.17 1.62
CA SER A 110 -1.50 -2.04 0.71
C SER A 110 -1.36 -1.46 -0.69
N GLY A 111 -2.29 -0.58 -1.09
CA GLY A 111 -2.33 0.03 -2.42
C GLY A 111 -2.51 -0.96 -3.57
N THR A 112 -3.06 -2.15 -3.30
CA THR A 112 -3.31 -3.22 -4.29
C THR A 112 -4.44 -4.13 -3.83
N PHE A 113 -5.20 -4.71 -4.77
CA PHE A 113 -6.22 -5.70 -4.46
C PHE A 113 -5.65 -7.08 -4.14
N ALA A 114 -4.45 -7.40 -4.61
CA ALA A 114 -3.86 -8.73 -4.45
C ALA A 114 -3.31 -9.02 -3.04
N TRP A 115 -3.28 -8.02 -2.15
CA TRP A 115 -2.84 -8.23 -0.76
C TRP A 115 -3.71 -9.26 -0.02
N SER A 116 -5.04 -9.11 -0.06
CA SER A 116 -5.94 -10.03 0.64
C SER A 116 -5.90 -11.46 0.08
N PRO A 117 -5.89 -11.70 -1.24
CA PRO A 117 -5.59 -13.02 -1.82
C PRO A 117 -4.27 -13.61 -1.34
N ALA A 118 -3.21 -12.80 -1.23
CA ALA A 118 -1.90 -13.27 -0.77
C ALA A 118 -1.87 -13.72 0.71
N LEU A 119 -2.93 -13.42 1.48
CA LEU A 119 -3.07 -13.92 2.84
C LEU A 119 -3.55 -15.37 2.90
N ASP A 120 -4.49 -15.80 2.04
CA ASP A 120 -5.11 -17.12 2.19
C ASP A 120 -5.85 -17.68 0.96
N ARG A 121 -5.74 -17.06 -0.23
CA ARG A 121 -6.36 -17.63 -1.44
C ARG A 121 -5.45 -18.71 -2.03
N PRO A 122 -5.93 -19.95 -2.25
CA PRO A 122 -5.15 -21.00 -2.88
C PRO A 122 -4.53 -20.54 -4.21
N GLY A 123 -3.23 -20.81 -4.39
CA GLY A 123 -2.46 -20.39 -5.57
C GLY A 123 -1.94 -18.95 -5.53
N HIS A 124 -2.31 -18.14 -4.53
CA HIS A 124 -1.83 -16.76 -4.38
C HIS A 124 -1.11 -16.47 -3.05
N VAL A 125 -1.18 -17.40 -2.09
CA VAL A 125 -0.61 -17.21 -0.74
C VAL A 125 0.89 -16.90 -0.83
N ASP A 126 1.31 -15.83 -0.16
CA ASP A 126 2.73 -15.49 0.02
C ASP A 126 3.08 -15.36 1.53
N PRO A 127 4.00 -16.18 2.06
CA PRO A 127 4.39 -16.15 3.47
C PRO A 127 4.96 -14.80 3.94
N ARG A 128 5.59 -14.01 3.06
CA ARG A 128 6.11 -12.67 3.38
C ARG A 128 4.96 -11.73 3.70
N VAL A 129 3.89 -11.77 2.90
CA VAL A 129 2.67 -10.95 3.09
C VAL A 129 1.91 -11.36 4.35
N GLN A 130 1.79 -12.66 4.61
CA GLN A 130 1.20 -13.17 5.86
C GLN A 130 1.97 -12.67 7.08
N ARG A 131 3.30 -12.81 7.08
CA ARG A 131 4.16 -12.37 8.19
C ARG A 131 4.12 -10.86 8.38
N ALA A 132 4.18 -10.08 7.30
CA ALA A 132 4.11 -8.62 7.37
C ALA A 132 2.77 -8.15 7.97
N THR A 133 1.67 -8.80 7.59
CA THR A 133 0.34 -8.52 8.16
C THR A 133 0.28 -8.93 9.63
N ALA A 134 0.87 -10.05 10.03
CA ALA A 134 0.98 -10.44 11.43
C ALA A 134 1.78 -9.42 12.25
N ASN A 135 2.91 -8.91 11.73
CA ASN A 135 3.70 -7.87 12.38
C ASN A 135 2.89 -6.58 12.61
N LEU A 136 2.09 -6.18 11.61
CA LEU A 136 1.20 -5.02 11.72
C LEU A 136 0.14 -5.23 12.82
N LEU A 137 -0.53 -6.39 12.82
CA LEU A 137 -1.55 -6.70 13.83
C LEU A 137 -0.94 -6.78 15.23
N ASP A 138 0.24 -7.39 15.37
CA ASP A 138 0.98 -7.42 16.63
C ASP A 138 1.31 -6.00 17.11
N ARG A 139 1.74 -5.10 16.21
CA ARG A 139 2.04 -3.71 16.55
C ARG A 139 0.80 -2.93 16.98
N ILE A 140 -0.36 -3.18 16.35
CA ILE A 140 -1.64 -2.51 16.69
C ILE A 140 -2.21 -3.05 18.00
N CYS A 141 -2.10 -4.36 18.25
CA CYS A 141 -2.70 -5.01 19.42
C CYS A 141 -1.84 -4.91 20.68
N LYS A 142 -0.51 -4.75 20.55
CA LYS A 142 0.36 -4.49 21.70
C LYS A 142 0.07 -3.08 22.22
N ARG A 143 -0.58 -3.01 23.38
CA ARG A 143 -0.58 -1.82 24.21
C ARG A 143 0.80 -1.71 24.85
N ASP A 144 1.42 -0.54 24.72
CA ASP A 144 2.54 -0.14 25.59
C ASP A 144 2.10 -0.19 27.06
#